data_AF-A0A5C5GHS2-F1
#
_entry.id   AF-A0A5C5GHS2-F1
#
_cell.length_a   1.000
_cell.length_b   1.000
_cell.length_c   1.000
_cell.angle_alpha   90.00
_cell.angle_beta   90.00
_cell.angle_gamma   90.00
#
_symmetry.space_group_name_H-M   'P 1'
#
loop_
_entity.id
_entity.type
_entity.pdbx_description
1 polymer ?
#
loop_
_entity_poly.entity_id
_entity_poly.type
_entity_poly.pdbx_seq_one_letter_code
_entity_poly.pdbx_strand_id
1 'polypeptide(L)'
;MSAVQTLDPTPPPPPPAEARTADQFDTTTDEDRAEATAEPSSASTELGTTLATLGSPADPGIWLKTPFVSEVTAGRVEYEGSSINIELRPSGGAAGSGSQISLPAMRLLEAPLTDIVELTVFSG
;
A
#
# COMPACT_ATOMS: atom_id res chain seq x y z
N MET A 1 9.58 7.74 18.32
CA MET A 1 9.25 6.65 17.39
C MET A 1 7.74 6.66 17.26
N SER A 2 7.20 7.37 16.27
CA SER A 2 5.75 7.37 16.05
C SER A 2 5.40 6.06 15.38
N ALA A 3 4.59 5.23 16.03
CA ALA A 3 4.02 4.05 15.38
C ALA A 3 3.25 4.53 14.15
N VAL A 4 3.57 3.99 12.97
CA VAL A 4 2.71 4.12 11.80
C VAL A 4 1.34 3.55 12.20
N GLN A 5 0.27 4.34 12.10
CA GLN A 5 -1.07 3.83 12.34
C GLN A 5 -1.36 2.81 11.25
N THR A 6 -1.59 1.56 11.67
CA THR A 6 -1.88 0.42 10.82
C THR A 6 -3.03 -0.36 11.43
N LEU A 7 -3.86 -0.93 10.55
CA LEU A 7 -4.95 -1.84 10.86
C LEU A 7 -4.44 -3.25 11.16
N ASP A 8 -3.22 -3.56 10.73
CA ASP A 8 -2.63 -4.86 10.99
C ASP A 8 -2.28 -5.01 12.48
N PRO A 9 -2.79 -6.04 13.17
CA PRO A 9 -2.52 -6.26 14.59
C PRO A 9 -1.09 -6.76 14.85
N THR A 10 -0.39 -7.28 13.83
CA THR A 10 0.98 -7.79 13.91
C THR A 10 1.83 -7.20 12.78
N PRO A 11 2.00 -5.88 12.72
CA PRO A 11 2.58 -5.24 11.56
C PRO A 11 4.03 -5.66 11.38
N PRO A 12 4.50 -5.80 10.12
CA PRO A 12 5.87 -6.18 9.86
C PRO A 12 6.86 -5.18 10.49
N PRO A 13 8.00 -5.67 11.01
CA PRO A 13 8.97 -4.79 11.63
C PRO A 13 9.58 -3.83 10.59
N PRO A 14 10.04 -2.64 11.00
CA PRO A 14 10.75 -1.75 10.10
C PRO A 14 12.03 -2.43 9.60
N PRO A 15 12.45 -2.13 8.36
CA PRO A 15 13.64 -2.74 7.79
C PRO A 15 14.90 -2.33 8.57
N PRO A 16 15.94 -3.20 8.57
CA PRO A 16 17.20 -2.90 9.25
C PRO A 16 17.86 -1.65 8.65
N ALA A 17 18.53 -0.85 9.48
CA ALA A 17 19.18 0.40 9.05
C ALA A 17 20.26 0.18 7.97
N GLU A 18 20.75 -1.04 7.84
CA GLU A 18 21.78 -1.45 6.89
C GLU A 18 21.19 -1.98 5.57
N ALA A 19 19.86 -1.99 5.41
CA ALA A 19 19.18 -2.46 4.21
C ALA A 19 19.67 -1.69 2.98
N ARG A 20 20.06 -2.43 1.93
CA ARG A 20 20.57 -1.87 0.66
C ARG A 20 19.88 -2.41 -0.58
N THR A 21 18.94 -3.33 -0.43
CA THR A 21 18.24 -3.99 -1.54
C THR A 21 16.75 -4.02 -1.27
N ALA A 22 15.93 -4.05 -2.32
CA ALA A 22 14.47 -4.14 -2.20
C ALA A 22 14.03 -5.30 -1.29
N ASP A 23 14.67 -6.46 -1.40
CA ASP A 23 14.39 -7.61 -0.53
C ASP A 23 14.73 -7.39 0.95
N GLN A 24 15.67 -6.50 1.27
CA GLN A 24 15.95 -6.13 2.67
C GLN A 24 14.97 -5.10 3.21
N PHE A 25 14.33 -4.32 2.33
CA PHE A 25 13.30 -3.36 2.69
C PHE A 25 11.91 -4.00 2.76
N ASP A 26 11.69 -5.09 2.03
CA ASP A 26 10.48 -5.90 2.07
C ASP A 26 10.49 -6.85 3.27
N THR A 27 10.06 -6.34 4.42
CA THR A 27 9.94 -7.11 5.67
C THR A 27 8.60 -7.85 5.81
N THR A 28 7.78 -7.87 4.75
CA THR A 28 6.48 -8.56 4.77
C THR A 28 6.67 -10.07 4.85
N THR A 29 5.84 -10.70 5.67
CA THR A 29 5.79 -12.15 5.81
C THR A 29 4.94 -12.78 4.71
N ASP A 30 4.98 -14.11 4.61
CA ASP A 30 4.10 -14.84 3.69
C ASP A 30 2.62 -14.71 4.08
N GLU A 31 2.32 -14.50 5.37
CA GLU A 31 0.96 -14.27 5.86
C GLU A 31 0.42 -12.91 5.38
N ASP A 32 1.22 -11.83 5.52
CA ASP A 32 0.87 -10.50 4.98
C ASP A 32 0.54 -10.57 3.47
N ARG A 33 1.35 -11.31 2.70
CA ARG A 33 1.13 -11.47 1.25
C ARG A 33 -0.10 -12.30 0.94
N ALA A 34 -0.38 -13.33 1.74
CA ALA A 34 -1.57 -14.15 1.59
C ALA A 34 -2.84 -13.34 1.86
N GLU A 35 -2.86 -12.49 2.89
CA GLU A 35 -3.99 -11.59 3.17
C GLU A 35 -4.17 -10.54 2.08
N ALA A 36 -3.07 -9.97 1.57
CA ALA A 36 -3.12 -9.02 0.47
C ALA A 36 -3.64 -9.62 -0.84
N THR A 37 -3.44 -10.92 -1.07
CA THR A 37 -3.90 -11.62 -2.29
C THR A 37 -5.19 -12.42 -2.08
N ALA A 38 -5.74 -12.43 -0.86
CA ALA A 38 -6.98 -13.11 -0.54
C ALA A 38 -8.17 -12.52 -1.32
N GLU A 39 -9.16 -13.36 -1.60
CA GLU A 39 -10.40 -12.89 -2.23
C GLU A 39 -11.09 -11.84 -1.36
N PRO A 40 -11.57 -10.72 -1.94
CA PRO A 40 -12.16 -9.64 -1.17
C PRO A 40 -13.43 -10.13 -0.47
N SER A 41 -13.45 -10.08 0.86
CA SER A 41 -14.58 -10.55 1.66
C SER A 41 -15.80 -9.60 1.62
N SER A 42 -15.65 -8.39 1.08
CA SER A 42 -16.65 -7.32 1.13
C SER A 42 -16.84 -6.64 -0.23
N ALA A 43 -18.04 -6.07 -0.43
CA ALA A 43 -18.32 -5.22 -1.58
C ALA A 43 -17.45 -3.95 -1.51
N SER A 44 -16.48 -3.82 -2.40
CA SER A 44 -15.62 -2.63 -2.48
C SER A 44 -16.32 -1.50 -3.24
N THR A 45 -16.22 -0.27 -2.74
CA THR A 45 -16.65 0.97 -3.39
C THR A 45 -15.47 1.62 -4.09
N GLU A 46 -15.60 1.93 -5.38
CA GLU A 46 -14.59 2.67 -6.13
C GLU A 46 -14.51 4.12 -5.62
N LEU A 47 -13.31 4.54 -5.19
CA LEU A 47 -13.02 5.92 -4.79
C LEU A 47 -12.55 6.76 -5.98
N GLY A 48 -11.89 6.13 -6.96
CA GLY A 48 -11.40 6.76 -8.18
C GLY A 48 -9.97 6.33 -8.54
N THR A 49 -9.39 7.00 -9.54
CA THR A 49 -8.03 6.73 -10.01
C THR A 49 -7.01 7.74 -9.47
N THR A 50 -5.79 7.27 -9.18
CA THR A 50 -4.70 8.11 -8.66
C THR A 50 -3.37 7.75 -9.29
N LEU A 51 -2.51 8.75 -9.46
CA LEU A 51 -1.12 8.53 -9.81
C LEU A 51 -0.34 8.26 -8.53
N ALA A 52 0.24 7.06 -8.43
CA ALA A 52 1.03 6.62 -7.29
C ALA A 52 2.52 6.52 -7.64
N THR A 53 3.35 6.89 -6.67
CA THR A 53 4.81 6.69 -6.72
C THR A 53 5.25 5.80 -5.57
N LEU A 54 6.44 5.22 -5.66
CA LEU A 54 7.03 4.50 -4.55
C LEU A 54 7.15 5.42 -3.33
N GLY A 55 6.54 5.00 -2.23
CA GLY A 55 6.62 5.64 -0.94
C GLY A 55 7.94 5.39 -0.22
N SER A 56 8.02 5.81 1.04
CA SER A 56 9.21 5.54 1.85
C SER A 56 9.37 4.03 2.06
N PRO A 57 10.48 3.41 1.63
CA PRO A 57 10.72 1.98 1.82
C PRO A 57 11.02 1.62 3.27
N ALA A 58 11.18 2.63 4.15
CA ALA A 58 11.35 2.43 5.58
C ALA A 58 10.02 2.22 6.31
N ASP A 59 8.89 2.50 5.67
CA ASP A 59 7.56 2.26 6.22
C ASP A 59 7.12 0.83 5.88
N PRO A 60 7.12 -0.10 6.86
CA PRO A 60 6.82 -1.49 6.59
C PRO A 60 5.32 -1.70 6.28
N GLY A 61 5.03 -2.87 5.70
CA GLY A 61 3.67 -3.33 5.43
C GLY A 61 3.16 -2.95 4.04
N ILE A 62 1.93 -3.39 3.76
CA ILE A 62 1.27 -3.26 2.46
C ILE A 62 0.26 -2.13 2.57
N TRP A 63 0.62 -0.95 2.05
CA TRP A 63 -0.17 0.26 2.22
C TRP A 63 -0.15 1.19 1.00
N LEU A 64 -1.23 1.99 0.86
CA LEU A 64 -1.35 3.12 -0.07
C LEU A 64 -1.71 4.38 0.72
N LYS A 65 -0.85 5.40 0.64
CA LYS A 65 -1.10 6.72 1.22
C LYS A 65 -1.74 7.62 0.17
N THR A 66 -3.00 8.01 0.37
CA THR A 66 -3.85 8.66 -0.64
C THR A 66 -4.70 9.79 -0.05
N PRO A 67 -5.04 10.85 -0.82
CA PRO A 67 -5.97 11.88 -0.38
C PRO A 67 -7.45 11.44 -0.39
N PHE A 68 -7.76 10.23 -0.87
CA PHE A 68 -9.14 9.75 -0.94
C PHE A 68 -9.73 9.32 0.40
N VAL A 69 -8.89 9.08 1.41
CA VAL A 69 -9.33 8.68 2.75
C VAL A 69 -8.88 9.71 3.78
N SER A 70 -9.70 9.89 4.81
CA SER A 70 -9.40 10.81 5.94
C SER A 70 -8.87 10.08 7.17
N GLU A 71 -9.02 8.76 7.21
CA GLU A 71 -8.60 7.87 8.30
C GLU A 71 -8.02 6.58 7.72
N VAL A 72 -7.30 5.81 8.54
CA VAL A 72 -6.73 4.53 8.10
C VAL A 72 -7.86 3.52 7.95
N THR A 73 -8.02 2.97 6.75
CA THR A 73 -9.09 2.02 6.41
C THR A 73 -8.57 0.90 5.53
N ALA A 74 -9.22 -0.26 5.57
CA ALA A 74 -8.98 -1.32 4.60
C ALA A 74 -9.46 -0.85 3.22
N GLY A 75 -8.78 -1.34 2.18
CA GLY A 75 -9.18 -1.10 0.81
C GLY A 75 -8.50 -2.05 -0.15
N ARG A 76 -8.67 -1.75 -1.43
CA ARG A 76 -8.11 -2.52 -2.52
C ARG A 76 -7.59 -1.57 -3.58
N VAL A 77 -6.51 -1.97 -4.23
CA VAL A 77 -5.98 -1.26 -5.40
C VAL A 77 -5.92 -2.21 -6.57
N GLU A 78 -6.13 -1.66 -7.77
CA GLU A 78 -5.98 -2.37 -9.04
C GLU A 78 -4.99 -1.64 -9.93
N TYR A 79 -4.12 -2.42 -10.57
CA TYR A 79 -3.11 -1.98 -11.54
C TYR A 79 -3.08 -2.98 -12.70
N GLU A 80 -3.37 -2.52 -13.92
CA GLU A 80 -3.29 -3.33 -15.15
C GLU A 80 -3.98 -4.72 -15.08
N GLY A 81 -5.07 -4.84 -14.32
CA GLY A 81 -5.83 -6.08 -14.11
C GLY A 81 -5.37 -6.94 -12.93
N SER A 82 -4.27 -6.57 -12.27
CA SER A 82 -3.85 -7.14 -10.98
C SER A 82 -4.45 -6.35 -9.83
N SER A 83 -4.98 -7.04 -8.81
CA SER A 83 -5.58 -6.40 -7.64
C SER A 83 -5.05 -6.98 -6.33
N ILE A 84 -4.83 -6.13 -5.34
CA ILE A 84 -4.46 -6.56 -3.98
C ILE A 84 -5.25 -5.79 -2.93
N ASN A 85 -5.55 -6.47 -1.82
CA ASN A 85 -6.00 -5.83 -0.60
C ASN A 85 -4.83 -5.07 0.03
N ILE A 86 -5.13 -3.89 0.55
CA ILE A 86 -4.13 -2.95 1.03
C ILE A 86 -4.71 -2.07 2.12
N GLU A 87 -3.83 -1.55 2.98
CA GLU A 87 -4.22 -0.51 3.91
C GLU A 87 -4.20 0.87 3.25
N LEU A 88 -5.33 1.56 3.24
CA LEU A 88 -5.43 2.95 2.81
C LEU A 88 -5.09 3.86 3.98
N ARG A 89 -4.06 4.70 3.79
CA ARG A 89 -3.61 5.71 4.75
C ARG A 89 -3.94 7.11 4.25
N PRO A 90 -4.40 8.04 5.11
CA PRO A 90 -4.62 9.42 4.71
C PRO A 90 -3.29 10.08 4.35
N SER A 91 -3.21 10.69 3.16
CA SER A 91 -2.02 11.45 2.76
C SER A 91 -1.92 12.80 3.45
N GLY A 92 -3.06 13.38 3.85
CA GLY A 92 -3.17 14.77 4.31
C GLY A 92 -3.01 15.80 3.19
N GLY A 93 -2.82 15.36 1.95
CA GLY A 93 -2.73 16.21 0.77
C GLY A 93 -4.10 16.62 0.22
N ALA A 94 -4.13 17.63 -0.63
CA ALA A 94 -5.35 18.01 -1.34
C ALA A 94 -5.76 16.93 -2.37
N ALA A 95 -7.03 16.92 -2.76
CA ALA A 95 -7.50 16.08 -3.85
C ALA A 95 -6.65 16.32 -5.11
N GLY A 96 -6.17 15.25 -5.74
CA GLY A 96 -5.28 15.32 -6.90
C GLY A 96 -3.78 15.45 -6.59
N SER A 97 -3.35 15.45 -5.32
CA SER A 97 -1.92 15.50 -4.95
C SER A 97 -1.13 14.22 -5.26
N GLY A 98 -1.74 13.22 -5.89
CA GLY A 98 -1.19 11.88 -6.10
C GLY A 98 -1.21 11.03 -4.82
N SER A 99 -0.67 9.83 -4.95
CA SER A 99 -0.57 8.84 -3.86
C SER A 99 0.85 8.30 -3.74
N GLN A 100 1.15 7.67 -2.60
CA GLN A 100 2.37 6.91 -2.39
C GLN A 100 2.02 5.47 -2.04
N ILE A 101 2.70 4.51 -2.65
CA ILE A 101 2.45 3.08 -2.43
C ILE A 101 3.69 2.42 -1.84
N SER A 102 3.49 1.48 -0.93
CA SER A 102 4.57 0.72 -0.31
C SER A 102 5.33 -0.14 -1.32
N LEU A 103 6.62 -0.39 -1.04
CA LEU A 103 7.45 -1.30 -1.81
C LEU A 103 6.84 -2.70 -1.96
N PRO A 104 6.40 -3.40 -0.89
CA PRO A 104 5.79 -4.73 -1.03
C PRO A 104 4.50 -4.70 -1.86
N ALA A 105 3.67 -3.67 -1.75
CA ALA A 105 2.45 -3.54 -2.55
C ALA A 105 2.75 -3.43 -4.06
N MET A 106 3.75 -2.61 -4.45
CA MET A 106 4.18 -2.55 -5.85
C MET A 106 4.72 -3.88 -6.35
N ARG A 107 5.48 -4.61 -5.51
CA ARG A 107 5.97 -5.95 -5.88
C ARG A 107 4.84 -6.96 -6.09
N LEU A 108 3.82 -6.93 -5.24
CA LEU A 108 2.65 -7.81 -5.37
C LEU A 108 1.78 -7.49 -6.59
N LEU A 109 1.67 -6.20 -6.93
CA LEU A 109 1.00 -5.75 -8.16
C LEU A 109 1.85 -5.94 -9.43
N GLU A 110 3.10 -6.41 -9.29
CA GLU A 110 4.09 -6.47 -10.37
C GLU A 110 4.33 -5.11 -11.05
N ALA A 111 4.11 -4.02 -10.30
CA ALA A 111 4.23 -2.65 -10.77
C ALA A 111 5.70 -2.17 -10.75
N PRO A 112 6.10 -1.28 -11.69
CA PRO A 112 7.46 -0.72 -11.72
C PRO A 112 7.75 0.16 -10.50
N LEU A 113 8.86 -0.12 -9.79
CA LEU A 113 9.27 0.61 -8.59
C LEU A 113 9.82 2.03 -8.85
N THR A 114 10.14 2.34 -10.11
CA THR A 114 10.77 3.63 -10.49
C THR A 114 9.83 4.57 -11.21
N ASP A 115 8.64 4.11 -11.61
CA ASP A 115 7.72 4.87 -12.42
C ASP A 115 6.55 5.41 -11.58
N ILE A 116 5.83 6.35 -12.20
CA ILE A 116 4.52 6.79 -11.70
C ILE A 116 3.49 5.85 -12.31
N VAL A 117 2.74 5.15 -11.46
CA VAL A 117 1.71 4.19 -11.88
C VAL A 117 0.31 4.76 -11.65
N GLU A 118 -0.60 4.51 -12.58
CA GLU A 118 -2.01 4.84 -12.38
C GLU A 118 -2.71 3.66 -11.69
N LEU A 119 -3.31 3.91 -10.52
CA LEU A 119 -4.00 2.92 -9.71
C LEU A 119 -5.47 3.27 -9.60
N THR A 120 -6.35 2.28 -9.71
CA THR A 120 -7.76 2.41 -9.30
C THR A 120 -7.87 2.02 -7.82
N VAL A 121 -8.45 2.90 -7.01
CA VAL A 121 -8.54 2.74 -5.55
C VAL A 121 -9.98 2.42 -5.16
N PHE A 122 -10.14 1.43 -4.30
CA PHE A 122 -11.41 1.03 -3.73
C PHE A 122 -11.34 1.01 -2.20
N SER A 123 -12.39 1.42 -1.52
CA SER A 123 -12.59 1.22 -0.08
C SER A 123 -13.59 0.10 0.18
N GLY A 124 -13.36 -0.74 1.17
CA GLY A 124 -14.32 -1.79 1.57
C GLY A 124 -13.76 -2.73 2.62
#